data_AF-A0A930YZK2-F1
#
_entry.id   AF-A0A930YZK2-F1
#
_cell.length_a   1.000
_cell.length_b   1.000
_cell.length_c   1.000
_cell.angle_alpha   90.00
_cell.angle_beta   90.00
_cell.angle_gamma   90.00
#
_symmetry.space_group_name_H-M   'P 1'
#
loop_
_entity.id
_entity.type
_entity.pdbx_description
1 polymer ?
#
loop_
_entity_poly.entity_id
_entity_poly.type
_entity_poly.pdbx_seq_one_letter_code
_entity_poly.pdbx_strand_id
1 'polypeptide(L)'
;MRSRTGVEGNIVFDQDGVAPDAPPDLGPGYDHRGQVTVEPSGRPGGTGRSGARIPRIVSTPPSRGGPGPRDAHLPRPTRRERKARRKQRIRQRRTLIGRHPKSTVALVILLLLTPVWISAGSAATNQALGNTVGARLTEWVRDHGGGGVVTWAENTWYTWHAPPKGGKPAKGAIPAPLRSTTTTQPAGPAHLPVPAAITPFVATPTPGEGQWRPMGRTVGGLSAMYAAYLRPNAVNTSLVTGVAWMDTKLLKTNLYEGSSIPGTGQTWANMAPITGTALDTLVAAFNSGFRMQDAQGGFYADGVTAVPLVAGRASLVINSDGTPSIGAWGTDVAMSPSVVAVRQNLDLIVNNGQAVAGLDANDNHRWGATLAGRVQVWRSGLGITANGALVFVGGSGLSIVDLANVLSRAGAVRAMEMDINTAWVNFFSYSPAPGQPASAAAGTKLTFDESNWPGRYFSPSSRDFITMSARSTAATPTHGTANSATR
;
A
#
# COMPACT_ATOMS: atom_id res chain seq x y z
N MET A 1 -27.20 14.46 58.49
CA MET A 1 -27.68 13.18 59.08
C MET A 1 -26.66 12.08 58.77
N ARG A 2 -26.77 10.88 59.38
CA ARG A 2 -25.83 9.73 59.22
C ARG A 2 -25.78 9.27 57.75
N SER A 3 -24.62 9.00 57.11
CA SER A 3 -23.69 7.85 57.23
C SER A 3 -24.37 6.48 56.96
N ARG A 4 -23.76 5.51 56.24
CA ARG A 4 -22.43 4.88 56.46
C ARG A 4 -21.91 4.10 55.21
N THR A 5 -20.58 3.92 55.10
CA THR A 5 -19.76 2.78 54.55
C THR A 5 -20.30 1.86 53.43
N GLY A 6 -19.51 1.36 52.46
CA GLY A 6 -18.05 1.36 52.19
C GLY A 6 -17.78 0.69 50.81
N VAL A 7 -16.69 -0.02 50.47
CA VAL A 7 -15.40 -0.42 51.10
C VAL A 7 -14.31 -0.48 49.97
N GLU A 8 -13.13 -1.06 50.20
CA GLU A 8 -11.91 -1.01 49.35
C GLU A 8 -11.77 -2.09 48.24
N GLY A 9 -10.72 -1.97 47.41
CA GLY A 9 -10.26 -3.02 46.48
C GLY A 9 -9.15 -2.57 45.52
N ASN A 10 -7.91 -2.38 46.01
CA ASN A 10 -6.76 -1.94 45.19
C ASN A 10 -5.52 -2.80 45.51
N ILE A 11 -4.84 -3.37 44.49
CA ILE A 11 -3.67 -4.23 44.65
C ILE A 11 -2.61 -3.89 43.59
N VAL A 12 -1.34 -3.88 44.03
CA VAL A 12 -0.09 -3.69 43.25
C VAL A 12 0.81 -4.93 43.54
N PHE A 13 2.06 -4.93 43.05
CA PHE A 13 3.09 -5.98 43.14
C PHE A 13 3.01 -7.07 42.03
N ASP A 14 4.12 -7.51 41.42
CA ASP A 14 5.49 -6.96 41.48
C ASP A 14 6.30 -7.23 40.19
N GLN A 15 7.49 -6.65 40.10
CA GLN A 15 8.56 -7.14 39.22
C GLN A 15 9.60 -7.91 40.05
N ASP A 16 9.98 -9.11 39.60
CA ASP A 16 11.37 -9.55 39.70
C ASP A 16 11.68 -10.61 38.64
N GLY A 17 12.96 -10.78 38.29
CA GLY A 17 13.38 -11.38 37.02
C GLY A 17 14.10 -12.74 37.10
N VAL A 18 14.24 -13.38 35.93
CA VAL A 18 15.26 -14.41 35.65
C VAL A 18 15.91 -14.09 34.29
N ALA A 19 17.21 -14.34 34.19
CA ALA A 19 18.07 -13.99 33.05
C ALA A 19 18.25 -15.18 32.06
N PRO A 20 19.12 -15.12 31.04
CA PRO A 20 18.99 -15.94 29.83
C PRO A 20 19.63 -17.34 29.93
N ASP A 21 19.17 -18.23 29.04
CA ASP A 21 19.87 -19.46 28.66
C ASP A 21 20.17 -19.48 27.14
N ALA A 22 21.25 -20.18 26.78
CA ALA A 22 21.82 -20.26 25.43
C ALA A 22 21.62 -21.68 24.82
N PRO A 23 21.96 -21.93 23.54
CA PRO A 23 21.48 -23.12 22.82
C PRO A 23 22.38 -24.35 22.96
N PRO A 24 21.85 -25.55 22.69
CA PRO A 24 22.63 -26.72 22.29
C PRO A 24 22.73 -26.83 20.75
N ASP A 25 23.96 -26.97 20.25
CA ASP A 25 24.29 -27.57 18.95
C ASP A 25 24.72 -29.04 19.19
N LEU A 26 25.19 -29.74 18.14
CA LEU A 26 25.69 -31.12 18.02
C LEU A 26 24.66 -32.16 17.51
N GLY A 27 24.91 -32.65 16.30
CA GLY A 27 24.39 -33.92 15.76
C GLY A 27 25.29 -35.11 16.12
N PRO A 28 25.61 -36.06 15.21
CA PRO A 28 25.16 -36.21 13.82
C PRO A 28 24.73 -37.65 13.42
N GLY A 29 24.36 -37.83 12.14
CA GLY A 29 24.60 -39.08 11.40
C GLY A 29 23.44 -40.05 11.21
N TYR A 30 23.09 -40.33 9.94
CA TYR A 30 23.47 -41.59 9.26
C TYR A 30 23.34 -41.39 7.74
N ASP A 31 24.07 -42.19 6.95
CA ASP A 31 24.24 -42.02 5.49
C ASP A 31 24.07 -43.37 4.76
N HIS A 32 24.00 -43.29 3.42
CA HIS A 32 24.46 -44.24 2.40
C HIS A 32 23.49 -45.18 1.64
N ARG A 33 23.47 -44.92 0.31
CA ARG A 33 23.47 -45.88 -0.83
C ARG A 33 22.16 -46.65 -1.14
N GLY A 34 21.84 -46.97 -2.40
CA GLY A 34 22.53 -46.57 -3.64
C GLY A 34 21.86 -47.04 -4.96
N GLN A 35 22.09 -46.25 -6.02
CA GLN A 35 22.37 -46.57 -7.44
C GLN A 35 21.92 -47.88 -8.15
N VAL A 36 21.53 -47.71 -9.43
CA VAL A 36 21.88 -48.55 -10.64
C VAL A 36 21.22 -49.95 -10.74
N THR A 37 20.56 -50.41 -11.82
CA THR A 37 20.16 -49.89 -13.17
C THR A 37 18.84 -50.63 -13.61
N VAL A 38 18.35 -50.85 -14.86
CA VAL A 38 18.86 -50.79 -16.25
C VAL A 38 17.72 -50.64 -17.31
N GLU A 39 18.10 -50.38 -18.56
CA GLU A 39 17.28 -50.29 -19.80
C GLU A 39 17.35 -51.60 -20.64
N PRO A 40 16.76 -51.74 -21.86
CA PRO A 40 15.56 -51.11 -22.47
C PRO A 40 14.66 -52.11 -23.29
N SER A 41 13.70 -51.55 -24.05
CA SER A 41 13.20 -52.01 -25.38
C SER A 41 12.08 -53.08 -25.48
N GLY A 42 11.26 -52.99 -26.56
CA GLY A 42 10.23 -53.99 -26.91
C GLY A 42 8.94 -53.46 -27.58
N ARG A 43 8.94 -53.28 -28.91
CA ARG A 43 7.75 -53.25 -29.82
C ARG A 43 8.13 -54.06 -31.06
N PRO A 44 7.24 -54.90 -31.65
CA PRO A 44 5.94 -54.57 -32.27
C PRO A 44 4.79 -55.45 -31.70
N GLY A 45 3.53 -55.50 -32.18
CA GLY A 45 2.78 -54.90 -33.29
C GLY A 45 1.87 -55.94 -33.97
N GLY A 46 0.65 -55.59 -34.44
CA GLY A 46 -0.20 -56.51 -35.22
C GLY A 46 -1.72 -56.49 -34.96
N THR A 47 -2.48 -56.00 -35.95
CA THR A 47 -3.83 -56.41 -36.41
C THR A 47 -4.81 -57.22 -35.53
N GLY A 48 -6.07 -56.74 -35.43
CA GLY A 48 -7.24 -57.57 -35.08
C GLY A 48 -8.57 -56.84 -35.30
N ARG A 49 -9.57 -57.45 -35.99
CA ARG A 49 -10.84 -56.81 -36.39
C ARG A 49 -12.07 -57.68 -36.07
N SER A 50 -12.79 -57.35 -34.99
CA SER A 50 -14.11 -57.92 -34.64
C SER A 50 -14.80 -57.02 -33.59
N GLY A 51 -16.14 -56.92 -33.46
CA GLY A 51 -17.20 -57.60 -34.22
C GLY A 51 -18.38 -58.15 -33.39
N ALA A 52 -18.63 -57.65 -32.18
CA ALA A 52 -19.78 -58.04 -31.33
C ALA A 52 -20.67 -56.83 -31.02
N ARG A 53 -21.87 -56.71 -31.61
CA ARG A 53 -23.16 -57.33 -31.18
C ARG A 53 -23.73 -56.77 -29.86
N ILE A 54 -24.65 -55.81 -30.02
CA ILE A 54 -25.64 -55.45 -29.00
C ILE A 54 -26.62 -56.63 -28.81
N PRO A 55 -26.91 -57.08 -27.59
CA PRO A 55 -27.90 -58.13 -27.36
C PRO A 55 -29.32 -57.62 -27.64
N ARG A 56 -29.95 -58.18 -28.67
CA ARG A 56 -31.33 -57.89 -29.10
C ARG A 56 -32.32 -58.61 -28.18
N ILE A 57 -32.89 -57.90 -27.20
CA ILE A 57 -33.95 -58.46 -26.34
C ILE A 57 -35.19 -58.74 -27.21
N VAL A 58 -35.54 -60.01 -27.32
CA VAL A 58 -36.77 -60.47 -28.01
C VAL A 58 -37.94 -60.36 -27.04
N SER A 59 -38.87 -59.46 -27.34
CA SER A 59 -40.15 -59.36 -26.64
C SER A 59 -41.11 -60.45 -27.14
N THR A 60 -41.31 -61.51 -26.35
CA THR A 60 -42.41 -62.46 -26.57
C THR A 60 -43.76 -61.79 -26.24
N PRO A 61 -44.80 -61.94 -27.09
CA PRO A 61 -46.09 -61.30 -26.85
C PRO A 61 -46.94 -62.11 -25.83
N PRO A 62 -47.46 -61.51 -24.75
CA PRO A 62 -48.48 -62.13 -23.93
C PRO A 62 -49.83 -62.18 -24.68
N SER A 63 -50.64 -63.20 -24.36
CA SER A 63 -51.89 -63.50 -25.07
C SER A 63 -53.00 -62.44 -24.88
N ARG A 64 -53.98 -62.45 -25.80
CA ARG A 64 -55.22 -61.67 -25.68
C ARG A 64 -56.06 -62.18 -24.50
N GLY A 65 -56.04 -61.46 -23.38
CA GLY A 65 -57.10 -61.51 -22.37
C GLY A 65 -58.32 -60.66 -22.79
N GLY A 66 -59.52 -61.07 -22.40
CA GLY A 66 -60.77 -60.34 -22.68
C GLY A 66 -60.94 -59.06 -21.85
N PRO A 67 -61.97 -58.23 -22.15
CA PRO A 67 -62.19 -56.95 -21.48
C PRO A 67 -62.70 -57.12 -20.03
N GLY A 68 -61.78 -57.05 -19.08
CA GLY A 68 -62.10 -56.92 -17.65
C GLY A 68 -62.64 -55.52 -17.28
N PRO A 69 -63.40 -55.39 -16.17
CA PRO A 69 -64.09 -54.14 -15.83
C PRO A 69 -63.14 -53.07 -15.28
N ARG A 70 -63.15 -51.89 -15.94
CA ARG A 70 -62.68 -50.56 -15.49
C ARG A 70 -61.91 -50.52 -14.16
N ASP A 71 -60.60 -50.73 -14.21
CA ASP A 71 -59.72 -50.41 -13.08
C ASP A 71 -59.83 -48.93 -12.69
N ALA A 72 -59.99 -48.66 -11.39
CA ALA A 72 -60.21 -47.32 -10.89
C ALA A 72 -58.97 -46.42 -11.09
N HIS A 73 -59.19 -45.16 -11.42
CA HIS A 73 -58.13 -44.15 -11.42
C HIS A 73 -57.53 -44.00 -10.01
N LEU A 74 -56.39 -44.65 -9.76
CA LEU A 74 -55.59 -44.44 -8.56
C LEU A 74 -55.29 -42.93 -8.43
N PRO A 75 -55.73 -42.26 -7.34
CA PRO A 75 -55.64 -40.82 -7.23
C PRO A 75 -54.17 -40.38 -7.26
N ARG A 76 -53.83 -39.43 -8.15
CA ARG A 76 -52.46 -38.92 -8.29
C ARG A 76 -52.00 -38.37 -6.92
N PRO A 77 -50.95 -38.93 -6.30
CA PRO A 77 -50.65 -38.65 -4.89
C PRO A 77 -50.39 -37.16 -4.66
N THR A 78 -51.04 -36.63 -3.63
CA THR A 78 -51.12 -35.19 -3.34
C THR A 78 -49.76 -34.57 -2.99
N ARG A 79 -49.67 -33.24 -3.01
CA ARG A 79 -48.47 -32.49 -2.62
C ARG A 79 -48.06 -32.78 -1.16
N ARG A 80 -48.98 -33.21 -0.29
CA ARG A 80 -48.70 -33.67 1.09
C ARG A 80 -48.09 -35.08 1.09
N GLU A 81 -48.68 -36.05 0.41
CA GLU A 81 -48.17 -37.44 0.37
C GLU A 81 -46.81 -37.55 -0.30
N ARG A 82 -46.56 -36.80 -1.38
CA ARG A 82 -45.23 -36.72 -2.02
C ARG A 82 -44.17 -36.17 -1.05
N LYS A 83 -44.51 -35.20 -0.19
CA LYS A 83 -43.63 -34.72 0.89
C LYS A 83 -43.42 -35.79 1.96
N ALA A 84 -44.45 -36.54 2.36
CA ALA A 84 -44.37 -37.61 3.35
C ALA A 84 -43.46 -38.76 2.89
N ARG A 85 -43.69 -39.31 1.69
CA ARG A 85 -42.86 -40.38 1.10
C ARG A 85 -41.40 -39.93 0.92
N ARG A 86 -41.14 -38.65 0.60
CA ARG A 86 -39.78 -38.08 0.56
C ARG A 86 -39.12 -38.02 1.94
N LYS A 87 -39.83 -37.61 3.00
CA LYS A 87 -39.32 -37.64 4.39
C LYS A 87 -38.97 -39.07 4.84
N GLN A 88 -39.84 -40.05 4.53
CA GLN A 88 -39.65 -41.45 4.92
C GLN A 88 -38.41 -42.07 4.25
N ARG A 89 -38.23 -41.87 2.93
CA ARG A 89 -37.03 -42.31 2.19
C ARG A 89 -35.72 -41.67 2.69
N ILE A 90 -35.77 -40.47 3.28
CA ILE A 90 -34.58 -39.83 3.88
C ILE A 90 -34.22 -40.50 5.22
N ARG A 91 -35.20 -40.77 6.09
CA ARG A 91 -34.97 -41.48 7.38
C ARG A 91 -34.38 -42.88 7.20
N GLN A 92 -34.77 -43.59 6.14
CA GLN A 92 -34.32 -44.96 5.84
C GLN A 92 -32.86 -45.07 5.35
N ARG A 93 -32.21 -43.96 4.95
CA ARG A 93 -30.79 -43.98 4.57
C ARG A 93 -29.93 -44.24 5.82
N ARG A 94 -28.99 -45.19 5.75
CA ARG A 94 -28.16 -45.61 6.90
C ARG A 94 -27.00 -44.66 7.23
N THR A 95 -26.37 -44.05 6.22
CA THR A 95 -25.24 -43.12 6.41
C THR A 95 -25.71 -41.72 6.85
N LEU A 96 -24.94 -41.04 7.71
CA LEU A 96 -25.16 -39.64 8.10
C LEU A 96 -25.28 -38.70 6.90
N ILE A 97 -24.38 -38.84 5.91
CA ILE A 97 -24.36 -38.10 4.64
C ILE A 97 -25.69 -38.23 3.88
N GLY A 98 -26.25 -39.44 3.86
CA GLY A 98 -27.54 -39.73 3.23
C GLY A 98 -28.75 -39.11 3.96
N ARG A 99 -28.66 -38.90 5.29
CA ARG A 99 -29.72 -38.33 6.14
C ARG A 99 -29.67 -36.79 6.17
N HIS A 100 -28.49 -36.21 6.30
CA HIS A 100 -28.27 -34.77 6.44
C HIS A 100 -27.31 -34.21 5.36
N PRO A 101 -27.61 -34.39 4.06
CA PRO A 101 -26.69 -34.02 2.99
C PRO A 101 -26.30 -32.52 3.00
N LYS A 102 -27.21 -31.63 3.42
CA LYS A 102 -26.89 -30.21 3.61
C LYS A 102 -25.85 -29.97 4.70
N SER A 103 -25.96 -30.67 5.83
CA SER A 103 -25.04 -30.53 6.96
C SER A 103 -23.67 -31.12 6.67
N THR A 104 -23.61 -32.26 5.95
CA THR A 104 -22.32 -32.81 5.49
C THR A 104 -21.67 -31.90 4.47
N VAL A 105 -22.40 -31.36 3.49
CA VAL A 105 -21.84 -30.38 2.53
C VAL A 105 -21.33 -29.14 3.24
N ALA A 106 -22.06 -28.61 4.23
CA ALA A 106 -21.60 -27.47 5.04
C ALA A 106 -20.32 -27.79 5.84
N LEU A 107 -20.23 -28.99 6.45
CA LEU A 107 -19.04 -29.44 7.19
C LEU A 107 -17.82 -29.59 6.27
N VAL A 108 -18.01 -30.17 5.07
CA VAL A 108 -16.95 -30.33 4.07
C VAL A 108 -16.48 -28.96 3.54
N ILE A 109 -17.40 -28.01 3.33
CA ILE A 109 -17.03 -26.63 2.96
C ILE A 109 -16.25 -25.94 4.08
N LEU A 110 -16.66 -26.10 5.35
CA LEU A 110 -15.92 -25.58 6.51
C LEU A 110 -14.49 -26.14 6.60
N LEU A 111 -14.33 -27.45 6.39
CA LEU A 111 -13.01 -28.10 6.36
C LEU A 111 -12.15 -27.61 5.18
N LEU A 112 -12.71 -27.53 3.97
CA LEU A 112 -12.01 -27.01 2.79
C LEU A 112 -11.62 -25.53 2.93
N LEU A 113 -12.38 -24.74 3.71
CA LEU A 113 -12.05 -23.35 4.04
C LEU A 113 -11.09 -23.22 5.24
N THR A 114 -10.75 -24.30 5.95
CA THR A 114 -9.89 -24.20 7.16
C THR A 114 -8.49 -23.63 6.86
N PRO A 115 -7.80 -23.99 5.75
CA PRO A 115 -6.56 -23.32 5.36
C PRO A 115 -6.74 -21.82 5.08
N VAL A 116 -7.90 -21.44 4.53
CA VAL A 116 -8.26 -20.05 4.23
C VAL A 116 -8.46 -19.24 5.52
N TRP A 117 -9.15 -19.81 6.52
CA TRP A 117 -9.32 -19.20 7.84
C TRP A 117 -8.00 -19.08 8.62
N ILE A 118 -7.12 -20.08 8.54
CA ILE A 118 -5.80 -20.03 9.17
C ILE A 118 -4.92 -18.94 8.51
N SER A 119 -4.91 -18.87 7.18
CA SER A 119 -4.17 -17.84 6.43
C SER A 119 -4.68 -16.43 6.73
N ALA A 120 -6.01 -16.23 6.79
CA ALA A 120 -6.61 -14.96 7.19
C ALA A 120 -6.26 -14.57 8.65
N GLY A 121 -6.23 -15.55 9.55
CA GLY A 121 -5.84 -15.35 10.95
C GLY A 121 -4.38 -14.94 11.10
N SER A 122 -3.44 -15.57 10.38
CA SER A 122 -2.02 -15.19 10.41
C SER A 122 -1.77 -13.83 9.75
N ALA A 123 -2.56 -13.45 8.75
CA ALA A 123 -2.50 -12.10 8.19
C ALA A 123 -3.00 -11.03 9.19
N ALA A 124 -4.12 -11.28 9.88
CA ALA A 124 -4.66 -10.35 10.87
C ALA A 124 -3.65 -10.00 12.00
N THR A 125 -2.74 -10.92 12.34
CA THR A 125 -1.65 -10.69 13.30
C THR A 125 -0.37 -10.13 12.66
N ASN A 126 -0.11 -10.37 11.37
CA ASN A 126 1.08 -9.89 10.67
C ASN A 126 1.11 -8.36 10.55
N GLN A 127 1.98 -7.71 11.33
CA GLN A 127 2.10 -6.25 11.37
C GLN A 127 2.58 -5.63 10.05
N ALA A 128 3.38 -6.35 9.26
CA ALA A 128 3.90 -5.87 7.97
C ALA A 128 2.78 -5.58 6.96
N LEU A 129 1.65 -6.29 7.03
CA LEU A 129 0.49 -6.07 6.15
C LEU A 129 -0.33 -4.82 6.53
N GLY A 130 -0.07 -4.19 7.68
CA GLY A 130 -0.68 -2.89 8.00
C GLY A 130 -0.85 -2.57 9.49
N ASN A 131 -1.18 -1.31 9.74
CA ASN A 131 -1.30 -0.73 11.08
C ASN A 131 -2.58 -1.14 11.82
N THR A 132 -3.58 -1.68 11.12
CA THR A 132 -4.87 -2.11 11.70
C THR A 132 -5.24 -3.50 11.21
N VAL A 133 -6.02 -4.25 12.00
CA VAL A 133 -6.54 -5.57 11.61
C VAL A 133 -7.33 -5.50 10.30
N GLY A 134 -8.08 -4.42 10.08
CA GLY A 134 -8.78 -4.15 8.83
C GLY A 134 -7.82 -4.06 7.63
N ALA A 135 -6.77 -3.22 7.72
CA ALA A 135 -5.81 -3.07 6.62
C ALA A 135 -5.08 -4.40 6.30
N ARG A 136 -4.68 -5.16 7.32
CA ARG A 136 -4.03 -6.47 7.17
C ARG A 136 -4.93 -7.49 6.47
N LEU A 137 -6.21 -7.55 6.87
CA LEU A 137 -7.19 -8.42 6.22
C LEU A 137 -7.49 -7.95 4.79
N THR A 138 -7.57 -6.66 4.52
CA THR A 138 -7.75 -6.13 3.15
C THR A 138 -6.60 -6.53 2.23
N GLU A 139 -5.33 -6.37 2.66
CA GLU A 139 -4.18 -6.84 1.87
C GLU A 139 -4.24 -8.35 1.67
N TRP A 140 -4.52 -9.15 2.71
CA TRP A 140 -4.65 -10.60 2.58
C TRP A 140 -5.75 -11.04 1.61
N VAL A 141 -6.94 -10.41 1.64
CA VAL A 141 -8.01 -10.68 0.67
C VAL A 141 -7.56 -10.28 -0.74
N ARG A 142 -6.82 -9.18 -0.89
CA ARG A 142 -6.25 -8.74 -2.17
C ARG A 142 -5.20 -9.73 -2.72
N ASP A 143 -4.34 -10.26 -1.84
CA ASP A 143 -3.31 -11.25 -2.16
C ASP A 143 -3.88 -12.62 -2.54
N HIS A 144 -4.98 -13.04 -1.92
CA HIS A 144 -5.64 -14.34 -2.17
C HIS A 144 -6.72 -14.27 -3.28
N GLY A 145 -6.59 -13.33 -4.23
CA GLY A 145 -7.49 -13.20 -5.38
C GLY A 145 -8.90 -12.65 -5.08
N GLY A 146 -9.18 -12.32 -3.81
CA GLY A 146 -10.46 -11.75 -3.35
C GLY A 146 -10.62 -10.25 -3.66
N GLY A 147 -9.76 -9.65 -4.49
CA GLY A 147 -9.81 -8.22 -4.85
C GLY A 147 -11.18 -7.76 -5.37
N GLY A 148 -11.93 -8.63 -6.06
CA GLY A 148 -13.31 -8.36 -6.48
C GLY A 148 -14.32 -8.22 -5.32
N VAL A 149 -14.09 -8.88 -4.18
CA VAL A 149 -14.95 -8.79 -2.98
C VAL A 149 -14.63 -7.53 -2.18
N VAL A 150 -13.35 -7.16 -2.08
CA VAL A 150 -12.93 -5.85 -1.54
C VAL A 150 -13.54 -4.73 -2.38
N THR A 151 -13.38 -4.81 -3.71
CA THR A 151 -13.99 -3.87 -4.66
C THR A 151 -15.51 -3.82 -4.56
N TRP A 152 -16.19 -4.93 -4.25
CA TRP A 152 -17.66 -4.95 -4.05
C TRP A 152 -18.09 -4.29 -2.72
N ALA A 153 -17.38 -4.56 -1.62
CA ALA A 153 -17.67 -3.96 -0.32
C ALA A 153 -17.40 -2.45 -0.33
N GLU A 154 -16.29 -2.03 -0.94
CA GLU A 154 -15.91 -0.63 -1.09
C GLU A 154 -16.81 0.10 -2.11
N ASN A 155 -17.22 -0.55 -3.22
CA ASN A 155 -18.30 -0.05 -4.09
C ASN A 155 -19.53 0.33 -3.26
N THR A 156 -20.01 -0.65 -2.48
CA THR A 156 -21.23 -0.51 -1.67
C THR A 156 -21.10 0.66 -0.70
N TRP A 157 -19.95 0.83 -0.04
CA TRP A 157 -19.68 1.97 0.83
C TRP A 157 -19.66 3.31 0.07
N TYR A 158 -18.94 3.40 -1.05
CA TYR A 158 -18.77 4.66 -1.78
C TYR A 158 -20.02 5.11 -2.55
N THR A 159 -20.98 4.23 -2.87
CA THR A 159 -22.31 4.66 -3.37
C THR A 159 -23.05 5.62 -2.42
N TRP A 160 -22.71 5.63 -1.13
CA TRP A 160 -23.28 6.54 -0.13
C TRP A 160 -22.35 7.71 0.24
N HIS A 161 -21.10 7.72 -0.28
CA HIS A 161 -20.02 8.60 0.18
C HIS A 161 -19.20 9.19 -0.98
N ALA A 162 -19.85 9.60 -2.07
CA ALA A 162 -19.19 10.37 -3.12
C ALA A 162 -18.67 11.71 -2.55
N PRO A 163 -17.45 12.18 -2.90
CA PRO A 163 -16.89 13.37 -2.26
C PRO A 163 -17.73 14.64 -2.48
N PRO A 164 -17.86 15.50 -1.47
CA PRO A 164 -18.73 16.67 -1.52
C PRO A 164 -18.33 17.63 -2.65
N LYS A 165 -19.34 18.13 -3.35
CA LYS A 165 -19.25 19.28 -4.26
C LYS A 165 -19.64 20.54 -3.48
N GLY A 166 -18.88 21.61 -3.66
CA GLY A 166 -18.98 22.82 -2.87
C GLY A 166 -18.55 22.62 -1.41
N GLY A 167 -19.12 23.43 -0.52
CA GLY A 167 -18.79 23.46 0.91
C GLY A 167 -17.53 24.29 1.21
N LYS A 168 -17.18 24.35 2.50
CA LYS A 168 -15.99 25.02 3.03
C LYS A 168 -15.02 23.98 3.61
N PRO A 169 -13.69 24.22 3.57
CA PRO A 169 -12.73 23.36 4.25
C PRO A 169 -13.03 23.22 5.75
N ALA A 170 -12.65 22.08 6.35
CA ALA A 170 -12.74 21.90 7.80
C ALA A 170 -11.93 22.99 8.54
N LYS A 171 -12.41 23.41 9.72
CA LYS A 171 -11.81 24.52 10.49
C LYS A 171 -10.35 24.22 10.83
N GLY A 172 -9.42 24.98 10.25
CA GLY A 172 -7.97 24.82 10.45
C GLY A 172 -7.28 23.88 9.45
N ALA A 173 -8.01 23.22 8.55
CA ALA A 173 -7.42 22.36 7.51
C ALA A 173 -6.57 23.15 6.50
N ILE A 174 -6.90 24.42 6.27
CA ILE A 174 -5.98 25.42 5.72
C ILE A 174 -5.54 26.30 6.89
N PRO A 175 -4.26 26.24 7.32
CA PRO A 175 -3.73 27.13 8.35
C PRO A 175 -3.70 28.58 7.90
N ALA A 176 -3.98 29.51 8.80
CA ALA A 176 -3.86 30.95 8.54
C ALA A 176 -2.42 31.34 8.11
N PRO A 177 -2.23 32.49 7.43
CA PRO A 177 -0.90 32.95 7.03
C PRO A 177 0.03 33.07 8.24
N LEU A 178 1.28 32.69 8.06
CA LEU A 178 2.34 33.15 8.97
C LEU A 178 2.50 34.67 8.78
N ARG A 179 2.76 35.40 9.86
CA ARG A 179 3.20 36.80 9.73
C ARG A 179 4.60 36.78 9.12
N SER A 180 4.81 37.57 8.06
CA SER A 180 6.11 37.70 7.41
C SER A 180 7.13 38.33 8.37
N THR A 181 7.88 37.50 9.09
CA THR A 181 9.08 37.94 9.80
C THR A 181 10.21 38.05 8.80
N THR A 182 10.75 39.24 8.59
CA THR A 182 11.96 39.46 7.77
C THR A 182 13.19 38.95 8.52
N THR A 183 13.27 37.64 8.67
CA THR A 183 14.41 36.95 9.28
C THR A 183 15.52 36.87 8.24
N THR A 184 16.61 37.60 8.45
CA THR A 184 17.82 37.46 7.62
C THR A 184 18.23 36.00 7.60
N GLN A 185 18.18 35.37 6.42
CA GLN A 185 18.51 33.96 6.28
C GLN A 185 20.00 33.77 6.63
N PRO A 186 20.34 32.91 7.62
CA PRO A 186 21.71 32.82 8.10
C PRO A 186 22.63 32.25 7.01
N ALA A 187 23.88 32.70 7.00
CA ALA A 187 24.93 32.07 6.20
C ALA A 187 25.05 30.59 6.63
N GLY A 188 24.91 29.68 5.66
CA GLY A 188 24.70 28.27 5.93
C GLY A 188 25.01 27.39 4.71
N PRO A 189 24.68 26.09 4.77
CA PRO A 189 24.86 25.18 3.64
C PRO A 189 24.13 25.66 2.38
N ALA A 190 24.62 25.22 1.22
CA ALA A 190 23.94 25.44 -0.06
C ALA A 190 22.51 24.85 -0.01
N HIS A 191 21.54 25.66 -0.40
CA HIS A 191 20.11 25.39 -0.30
C HIS A 191 19.39 25.96 -1.52
N LEU A 192 18.16 25.51 -1.75
CA LEU A 192 17.27 26.06 -2.78
C LEU A 192 16.48 27.25 -2.21
N PRO A 193 16.16 28.27 -3.02
CA PRO A 193 15.31 29.38 -2.58
C PRO A 193 13.92 28.86 -2.19
N VAL A 194 13.34 29.47 -1.15
CA VAL A 194 11.98 29.16 -0.69
C VAL A 194 11.00 29.29 -1.85
N PRO A 195 10.14 28.29 -2.12
CA PRO A 195 9.24 28.32 -3.27
C PRO A 195 8.22 29.48 -3.17
N ALA A 196 7.86 30.04 -4.32
CA ALA A 196 6.76 31.00 -4.43
C ALA A 196 5.41 30.31 -4.09
N ALA A 197 4.48 31.05 -3.49
CA ALA A 197 3.19 30.51 -3.05
C ALA A 197 2.38 29.90 -4.21
N ILE A 198 1.79 28.73 -3.98
CA ILE A 198 1.00 28.00 -4.99
C ILE A 198 -0.26 28.80 -5.32
N THR A 199 -0.52 29.11 -6.59
CA THR A 199 -1.75 29.79 -7.01
C THR A 199 -2.98 28.90 -6.75
N PRO A 200 -3.96 29.31 -5.92
CA PRO A 200 -5.13 28.49 -5.61
C PRO A 200 -6.06 28.24 -6.82
N PHE A 201 -6.83 27.16 -6.80
CA PHE A 201 -7.75 26.76 -7.88
C PHE A 201 -9.09 27.52 -7.89
N VAL A 202 -9.20 28.60 -7.11
CA VAL A 202 -10.45 29.20 -6.66
C VAL A 202 -10.35 30.72 -6.68
N ALA A 203 -11.38 31.40 -7.20
CA ALA A 203 -11.41 32.85 -7.32
C ALA A 203 -11.40 33.59 -5.96
N THR A 204 -11.78 32.91 -4.88
CA THR A 204 -11.77 33.45 -3.51
C THR A 204 -11.03 32.48 -2.59
N PRO A 205 -9.70 32.62 -2.45
CA PRO A 205 -8.90 31.78 -1.57
C PRO A 205 -9.20 32.04 -0.09
N THR A 206 -9.00 31.01 0.74
CA THR A 206 -9.01 31.11 2.20
C THR A 206 -7.69 31.76 2.66
N PRO A 207 -7.66 32.59 3.73
CA PRO A 207 -6.40 33.13 4.22
C PRO A 207 -5.38 32.03 4.55
N GLY A 208 -4.23 32.05 3.87
CA GLY A 208 -3.18 31.04 4.00
C GLY A 208 -3.19 29.95 2.92
N GLU A 209 -4.23 29.91 2.08
CA GLU A 209 -4.33 28.95 0.98
C GLU A 209 -3.19 29.14 -0.04
N GLY A 210 -2.49 28.04 -0.34
CA GLY A 210 -1.30 28.02 -1.20
C GLY A 210 -0.02 28.60 -0.58
N GLN A 211 -0.07 29.13 0.66
CA GLN A 211 1.11 29.71 1.32
C GLN A 211 1.99 28.64 1.98
N TRP A 212 3.29 28.76 1.78
CA TRP A 212 4.29 27.84 2.34
C TRP A 212 4.57 28.12 3.81
N ARG A 213 4.73 27.05 4.60
CA ARG A 213 5.02 27.08 6.03
C ARG A 213 6.11 26.05 6.35
N PRO A 214 7.18 26.40 7.09
CA PRO A 214 8.20 25.43 7.50
C PRO A 214 7.63 24.19 8.20
N MET A 215 8.21 23.02 7.93
CA MET A 215 7.86 21.75 8.58
C MET A 215 9.11 20.88 8.80
N GLY A 216 9.01 19.85 9.65
CA GLY A 216 10.14 18.98 10.01
C GLY A 216 11.17 19.69 10.91
N ARG A 217 12.34 19.06 11.08
CA ARG A 217 13.51 19.66 11.76
C ARG A 217 14.34 20.53 10.81
N THR A 218 15.10 21.47 11.35
CA THR A 218 16.02 22.30 10.58
C THR A 218 17.32 21.57 10.25
N VAL A 219 18.00 22.00 9.17
CA VAL A 219 19.30 21.51 8.71
C VAL A 219 20.25 22.69 8.65
N GLY A 220 21.32 22.70 9.46
CA GLY A 220 22.22 23.86 9.57
C GLY A 220 21.51 25.15 10.01
N GLY A 221 20.42 25.04 10.77
CA GLY A 221 19.55 26.17 11.14
C GLY A 221 18.50 26.59 10.09
N LEU A 222 18.59 26.08 8.86
CA LEU A 222 17.65 26.38 7.77
C LEU A 222 16.46 25.40 7.77
N SER A 223 15.31 25.86 7.29
CA SER A 223 14.14 25.00 7.05
C SER A 223 14.30 24.25 5.73
N ALA A 224 14.50 22.92 5.80
CA ALA A 224 14.70 22.09 4.61
C ALA A 224 13.39 21.63 3.93
N MET A 225 12.24 21.86 4.56
CA MET A 225 10.93 21.45 4.05
C MET A 225 9.85 22.49 4.35
N TYR A 226 8.87 22.60 3.45
CA TYR A 226 7.73 23.49 3.57
C TYR A 226 6.42 22.78 3.19
N ALA A 227 5.38 22.95 4.01
CA ALA A 227 4.02 22.54 3.70
C ALA A 227 3.21 23.70 3.11
N ALA A 228 2.37 23.43 2.12
CA ALA A 228 1.30 24.31 1.65
C ALA A 228 -0.02 23.54 1.55
N TYR A 229 -1.13 24.26 1.66
CA TYR A 229 -2.48 23.71 1.76
C TYR A 229 -3.44 24.41 0.81
N LEU A 230 -4.15 23.66 -0.02
CA LEU A 230 -5.11 24.21 -0.98
C LEU A 230 -6.26 23.28 -1.31
N ARG A 231 -7.38 23.84 -1.74
CA ARG A 231 -8.49 23.07 -2.34
C ARG A 231 -8.00 22.47 -3.68
N PRO A 232 -8.30 21.19 -3.98
CA PRO A 232 -7.76 20.48 -5.15
C PRO A 232 -8.21 21.11 -6.48
N ASN A 233 -9.45 21.60 -6.52
CA ASN A 233 -10.07 22.21 -7.69
C ASN A 233 -11.19 23.18 -7.27
N ALA A 234 -11.86 23.80 -8.26
CA ALA A 234 -12.97 24.74 -8.04
C ALA A 234 -14.31 24.07 -7.66
N VAL A 235 -14.40 22.74 -7.66
CA VAL A 235 -15.65 21.97 -7.48
C VAL A 235 -15.74 21.32 -6.10
N ASN A 236 -14.70 20.64 -5.64
CA ASN A 236 -14.64 19.92 -4.37
C ASN A 236 -14.15 20.84 -3.23
N THR A 237 -14.75 22.02 -3.07
CA THR A 237 -14.21 23.12 -2.27
C THR A 237 -14.25 22.93 -0.75
N SER A 238 -14.71 21.78 -0.26
CA SER A 238 -14.61 21.37 1.14
C SER A 238 -13.42 20.44 1.45
N LEU A 239 -12.74 19.94 0.41
CA LEU A 239 -11.54 19.11 0.55
C LEU A 239 -10.27 19.97 0.60
N VAL A 240 -9.20 19.42 1.17
CA VAL A 240 -7.87 20.05 1.20
C VAL A 240 -6.82 19.04 0.76
N THR A 241 -5.94 19.47 -0.13
CA THR A 241 -4.73 18.76 -0.53
C THR A 241 -3.54 19.35 0.21
N GLY A 242 -2.71 18.49 0.79
CA GLY A 242 -1.41 18.86 1.34
C GLY A 242 -0.33 18.76 0.27
N VAL A 243 0.57 19.73 0.25
CA VAL A 243 1.76 19.75 -0.61
C VAL A 243 2.99 19.93 0.26
N ALA A 244 3.97 19.05 0.13
CA ALA A 244 5.26 19.15 0.83
C ALA A 244 6.38 19.36 -0.19
N TRP A 245 7.02 20.53 -0.16
CA TRP A 245 8.22 20.85 -0.94
C TRP A 245 9.46 20.58 -0.09
N MET A 246 10.47 19.97 -0.69
CA MET A 246 11.62 19.37 0.00
C MET A 246 12.93 19.74 -0.69
N ASP A 247 13.82 20.44 0.01
CA ASP A 247 15.10 20.91 -0.53
C ASP A 247 16.13 19.77 -0.62
N THR A 248 16.44 19.32 -1.83
CA THR A 248 17.39 18.24 -2.10
C THR A 248 18.87 18.64 -1.98
N LYS A 249 19.17 19.93 -1.74
CA LYS A 249 20.51 20.42 -1.36
C LYS A 249 20.74 20.35 0.16
N LEU A 250 19.66 20.39 0.94
CA LEU A 250 19.69 20.16 2.40
C LEU A 250 19.34 18.71 2.79
N LEU A 251 18.63 17.98 1.93
CA LEU A 251 18.14 16.63 2.19
C LEU A 251 18.71 15.61 1.19
N LYS A 252 18.97 14.40 1.67
CA LYS A 252 19.17 13.21 0.84
C LYS A 252 17.87 12.39 0.81
N THR A 253 17.53 11.86 -0.36
CA THR A 253 16.44 10.89 -0.54
C THR A 253 17.00 9.47 -0.38
N ASN A 254 16.34 8.63 0.39
CA ASN A 254 16.64 7.18 0.43
C ASN A 254 15.33 6.41 0.20
N LEU A 255 15.37 5.42 -0.70
CA LEU A 255 14.34 4.38 -0.79
C LEU A 255 14.53 3.41 0.38
N TYR A 256 13.43 2.86 0.89
CA TYR A 256 13.42 1.84 1.94
C TYR A 256 12.58 0.66 1.48
N GLU A 257 13.17 -0.54 1.45
CA GLU A 257 12.52 -1.76 1.00
C GLU A 257 11.65 -2.39 2.10
N GLY A 258 10.50 -2.92 1.69
CA GLY A 258 9.62 -3.70 2.55
C GLY A 258 9.97 -5.19 2.55
N SER A 259 9.39 -5.92 3.48
CA SER A 259 9.46 -7.39 3.58
C SER A 259 8.69 -8.15 2.49
N SER A 260 8.20 -7.47 1.44
CA SER A 260 7.45 -8.08 0.33
C SER A 260 7.56 -7.30 -0.99
N ILE A 261 7.73 -5.98 -0.93
CA ILE A 261 8.03 -5.11 -2.09
C ILE A 261 9.47 -4.58 -1.91
N PRO A 262 10.38 -4.80 -2.88
CA PRO A 262 10.13 -5.26 -4.26
C PRO A 262 9.97 -6.78 -4.43
N GLY A 263 10.40 -7.57 -3.44
CA GLY A 263 10.36 -9.02 -3.47
C GLY A 263 10.75 -9.62 -2.12
N THR A 264 11.01 -10.92 -2.09
CA THR A 264 11.37 -11.67 -0.88
C THR A 264 12.66 -12.45 -1.08
N GLY A 265 13.51 -12.50 -0.05
CA GLY A 265 14.76 -13.27 -0.02
C GLY A 265 16.03 -12.47 -0.31
N GLN A 266 15.90 -11.18 -0.67
CA GLN A 266 17.02 -10.24 -0.74
C GLN A 266 17.17 -9.47 0.58
N THR A 267 18.40 -9.07 0.89
CA THR A 267 18.73 -8.09 1.95
C THR A 267 19.12 -6.78 1.27
N TRP A 268 18.61 -5.66 1.77
CA TRP A 268 18.82 -4.32 1.24
C TRP A 268 19.52 -3.43 2.26
N ALA A 269 20.17 -2.36 1.81
CA ALA A 269 20.86 -1.41 2.68
C ALA A 269 19.89 -0.59 3.55
N ASN A 270 18.64 -0.42 3.12
CA ASN A 270 17.61 0.37 3.79
C ASN A 270 16.31 -0.43 4.01
N MET A 271 16.34 -1.52 4.78
CA MET A 271 15.11 -2.27 5.05
C MET A 271 14.21 -1.63 6.12
N ALA A 272 12.90 -1.81 5.98
CA ALA A 272 11.91 -1.48 7.00
C ALA A 272 12.07 -2.36 8.26
N PRO A 273 11.97 -1.83 9.50
CA PRO A 273 11.74 -0.43 9.90
C PRO A 273 12.98 0.48 9.89
N ILE A 274 12.74 1.79 9.82
CA ILE A 274 13.79 2.80 10.06
C ILE A 274 14.30 2.64 11.50
N THR A 275 15.60 2.36 11.64
CA THR A 275 16.26 2.04 12.92
C THR A 275 17.68 2.63 12.96
N GLY A 276 18.29 2.63 14.14
CA GLY A 276 19.68 3.07 14.33
C GLY A 276 19.91 4.53 13.90
N THR A 277 21.10 4.80 13.36
CA THR A 277 21.59 6.15 13.04
C THR A 277 20.84 6.84 11.89
N ALA A 278 19.97 6.13 11.17
CA ALA A 278 19.04 6.75 10.23
C ALA A 278 18.08 7.72 10.95
N LEU A 279 17.72 7.43 12.21
CA LEU A 279 16.83 8.27 13.03
C LEU A 279 17.47 9.60 13.42
N ASP A 280 18.80 9.66 13.58
CA ASP A 280 19.53 10.87 13.95
C ASP A 280 19.37 11.98 12.90
N THR A 281 19.24 11.58 11.63
CA THR A 281 19.14 12.48 10.47
C THR A 281 17.76 12.52 9.81
N LEU A 282 16.82 11.62 10.15
CA LEU A 282 15.48 11.58 9.55
C LEU A 282 14.74 12.92 9.71
N VAL A 283 14.18 13.42 8.60
CA VAL A 283 13.35 14.64 8.53
C VAL A 283 11.93 14.31 8.08
N ALA A 284 11.75 13.37 7.15
CA ALA A 284 10.43 12.91 6.71
C ALA A 284 10.41 11.47 6.17
N ALA A 285 9.23 10.86 6.17
CA ALA A 285 8.97 9.55 5.55
C ALA A 285 7.56 9.50 4.95
N PHE A 286 7.41 8.92 3.76
CA PHE A 286 6.16 8.91 3.00
C PHE A 286 6.06 7.72 2.03
N ASN A 287 4.86 7.47 1.50
CA ASN A 287 4.58 6.27 0.70
C ASN A 287 5.33 6.22 -0.64
N SER A 288 5.67 5.00 -1.08
CA SER A 288 6.22 4.74 -2.41
C SER A 288 5.11 4.58 -3.48
N GLY A 289 5.49 4.12 -4.68
CA GLY A 289 4.58 3.77 -5.77
C GLY A 289 3.76 2.50 -5.54
N PHE A 290 2.97 2.11 -6.54
CA PHE A 290 2.12 0.92 -6.46
C PHE A 290 2.91 -0.37 -6.21
N ARG A 291 2.23 -1.43 -5.74
CA ARG A 291 2.77 -2.81 -5.70
C ARG A 291 3.32 -3.21 -7.08
N MET A 292 4.34 -4.04 -7.17
CA MET A 292 5.02 -4.30 -8.46
C MET A 292 4.11 -4.88 -9.55
N GLN A 293 3.08 -5.66 -9.20
CA GLN A 293 2.08 -6.14 -10.16
C GLN A 293 1.16 -5.03 -10.71
N ASP A 294 0.95 -3.96 -9.94
CA ASP A 294 0.07 -2.83 -10.26
C ASP A 294 0.86 -1.65 -10.89
N ALA A 295 2.16 -1.55 -10.60
CA ALA A 295 3.06 -0.46 -11.01
C ALA A 295 3.41 -0.42 -12.50
N GLN A 296 3.29 -1.55 -13.22
CA GLN A 296 3.63 -1.70 -14.65
C GLN A 296 5.08 -1.31 -15.04
N GLY A 297 6.00 -1.28 -14.07
CA GLY A 297 7.41 -0.92 -14.21
C GLY A 297 8.29 -1.71 -13.23
N GLY A 298 9.60 -1.49 -13.31
CA GLY A 298 10.62 -2.22 -12.56
C GLY A 298 11.08 -1.59 -11.23
N PHE A 299 12.02 -2.27 -10.60
CA PHE A 299 12.66 -1.90 -9.35
C PHE A 299 14.13 -2.33 -9.36
N TYR A 300 15.02 -1.41 -9.02
CA TYR A 300 16.44 -1.65 -8.79
C TYR A 300 16.87 -0.95 -7.50
N ALA A 301 17.65 -1.62 -6.67
CA ALA A 301 18.33 -1.05 -5.51
C ALA A 301 19.63 -1.83 -5.23
N ASP A 302 20.63 -1.20 -4.63
CA ASP A 302 21.86 -1.85 -4.13
C ASP A 302 22.58 -2.79 -5.13
N GLY A 303 22.54 -2.45 -6.43
CA GLY A 303 23.10 -3.25 -7.51
C GLY A 303 22.22 -4.40 -8.01
N VAL A 304 21.08 -4.66 -7.37
CA VAL A 304 20.14 -5.74 -7.68
C VAL A 304 18.90 -5.21 -8.41
N THR A 305 18.64 -5.72 -9.61
CA THR A 305 17.36 -5.52 -10.31
C THR A 305 16.34 -6.55 -9.82
N ALA A 306 15.50 -6.17 -8.85
CA ALA A 306 14.43 -7.03 -8.34
C ALA A 306 13.31 -7.25 -9.37
N VAL A 307 13.00 -6.22 -10.17
CA VAL A 307 12.03 -6.30 -11.27
C VAL A 307 12.61 -5.52 -12.46
N PRO A 308 12.66 -6.09 -13.69
CA PRO A 308 13.28 -5.44 -14.84
C PRO A 308 12.75 -4.03 -15.12
N LEU A 309 13.66 -3.06 -15.31
CA LEU A 309 13.31 -1.67 -15.61
C LEU A 309 12.75 -1.55 -17.04
N VAL A 310 11.62 -0.86 -17.17
CA VAL A 310 10.83 -0.73 -18.39
C VAL A 310 11.02 0.67 -18.97
N ALA A 311 11.31 0.77 -20.27
CA ALA A 311 11.43 2.05 -20.99
C ALA A 311 10.12 2.85 -20.98
N GLY A 312 10.22 4.18 -20.99
CA GLY A 312 9.09 5.12 -20.97
C GLY A 312 8.42 5.31 -19.61
N ARG A 313 8.53 4.35 -18.68
CA ARG A 313 7.90 4.45 -17.35
C ARG A 313 8.52 5.55 -16.49
N ALA A 314 7.67 6.23 -15.73
CA ALA A 314 8.09 7.24 -14.78
C ALA A 314 8.90 6.58 -13.66
N SER A 315 10.08 7.13 -13.43
CA SER A 315 11.11 6.55 -12.58
C SER A 315 11.61 7.58 -11.59
N LEU A 316 11.47 7.32 -10.29
CA LEU A 316 12.27 7.97 -9.27
C LEU A 316 13.65 7.30 -9.28
N VAL A 317 14.66 8.05 -9.69
CA VAL A 317 16.07 7.64 -9.70
C VAL A 317 16.77 8.31 -8.52
N ILE A 318 17.55 7.56 -7.75
CA ILE A 318 18.30 8.05 -6.60
C ILE A 318 19.78 7.74 -6.81
N ASN A 319 20.62 8.77 -6.70
CA ASN A 319 22.07 8.64 -6.79
C ASN A 319 22.69 8.29 -5.44
N SER A 320 23.96 7.84 -5.43
CA SER A 320 24.71 7.43 -4.22
C SER A 320 24.90 8.54 -3.18
N ASP A 321 24.81 9.81 -3.58
CA ASP A 321 24.79 10.96 -2.68
C ASP A 321 23.38 11.28 -2.13
N GLY A 322 22.37 10.53 -2.56
CA GLY A 322 20.96 10.73 -2.28
C GLY A 322 20.29 11.87 -3.07
N THR A 323 20.92 12.38 -4.14
CA THR A 323 20.26 13.34 -5.05
C THR A 323 19.26 12.61 -5.95
N PRO A 324 17.97 12.97 -5.91
CA PRO A 324 16.93 12.32 -6.70
C PRO A 324 16.79 12.92 -8.11
N SER A 325 16.11 12.21 -9.00
CA SER A 325 15.62 12.67 -10.30
C SER A 325 14.35 11.93 -10.68
N ILE A 326 13.43 12.59 -11.40
CA ILE A 326 12.17 11.98 -11.85
C ILE A 326 11.99 12.22 -13.34
N GLY A 327 11.68 11.16 -14.10
CA GLY A 327 11.39 11.24 -15.53
C GLY A 327 11.06 9.89 -16.17
N ALA A 328 10.81 9.89 -17.48
CA ALA A 328 10.59 8.68 -18.27
C ALA A 328 11.92 7.93 -18.51
N TRP A 329 11.93 6.64 -18.21
CA TRP A 329 13.13 5.79 -18.32
C TRP A 329 13.61 5.62 -19.76
N GLY A 330 14.90 5.84 -19.99
CA GLY A 330 15.51 5.80 -21.33
C GLY A 330 15.30 7.07 -22.16
N THR A 331 14.65 8.11 -21.61
CA THR A 331 14.39 9.38 -22.30
C THR A 331 14.82 10.59 -21.46
N ASP A 332 14.27 10.73 -20.25
CA ASP A 332 14.61 11.81 -19.31
C ASP A 332 15.69 11.38 -18.31
N VAL A 333 15.65 10.10 -17.91
CA VAL A 333 16.53 9.49 -16.91
C VAL A 333 16.93 8.09 -17.37
N ALA A 334 18.15 7.67 -17.02
CA ALA A 334 18.70 6.39 -17.40
C ALA A 334 19.67 5.88 -16.33
N MET A 335 20.17 4.65 -16.48
CA MET A 335 21.16 4.07 -15.57
C MET A 335 22.52 4.79 -15.73
N SER A 336 23.21 5.01 -14.61
CA SER A 336 24.59 5.50 -14.58
C SER A 336 25.35 4.86 -13.41
N PRO A 337 26.69 4.96 -13.35
CA PRO A 337 27.49 4.46 -12.21
C PRO A 337 27.17 5.11 -10.87
N SER A 338 26.44 6.24 -10.83
CA SER A 338 26.01 6.89 -9.58
C SER A 338 24.64 6.42 -9.09
N VAL A 339 23.86 5.70 -9.90
CA VAL A 339 22.49 5.27 -9.54
C VAL A 339 22.53 4.08 -8.58
N VAL A 340 22.00 4.29 -7.37
CA VAL A 340 21.89 3.25 -6.34
C VAL A 340 20.47 2.69 -6.20
N ALA A 341 19.45 3.46 -6.58
CA ALA A 341 18.07 2.96 -6.66
C ALA A 341 17.29 3.57 -7.83
N VAL A 342 16.39 2.77 -8.40
CA VAL A 342 15.38 3.17 -9.39
C VAL A 342 14.05 2.55 -8.99
N ARG A 343 13.09 3.37 -8.56
CA ARG A 343 11.71 2.97 -8.34
C ARG A 343 10.85 3.45 -9.48
N GLN A 344 10.40 2.54 -10.33
CA GLN A 344 9.41 2.87 -11.36
C GLN A 344 7.99 2.77 -10.82
N ASN A 345 7.10 3.49 -11.50
CA ASN A 345 5.67 3.32 -11.42
C ASN A 345 5.09 3.39 -12.85
N LEU A 346 3.91 3.98 -13.00
CA LEU A 346 3.19 4.16 -14.27
C LEU A 346 3.87 5.17 -15.21
N ASP A 347 3.16 5.68 -16.22
CA ASP A 347 3.64 6.79 -17.07
C ASP A 347 3.78 8.11 -16.25
N LEU A 348 4.46 9.12 -16.81
CA LEU A 348 4.52 10.47 -16.19
C LEU A 348 3.15 11.15 -16.27
N ILE A 349 2.73 11.80 -15.18
CA ILE A 349 1.48 12.58 -15.09
C ILE A 349 1.70 14.08 -15.30
N VAL A 350 2.92 14.56 -15.07
CA VAL A 350 3.39 15.91 -15.43
C VAL A 350 4.68 15.76 -16.24
N ASN A 351 4.78 16.51 -17.34
CA ASN A 351 5.99 16.63 -18.15
C ASN A 351 6.14 18.08 -18.67
N ASN A 352 7.37 18.59 -18.77
CA ASN A 352 7.69 19.99 -19.11
C ASN A 352 6.85 21.03 -18.33
N GLY A 353 6.52 20.74 -17.06
CA GLY A 353 5.74 21.62 -16.18
C GLY A 353 4.23 21.58 -16.40
N GLN A 354 3.72 20.76 -17.33
CA GLN A 354 2.29 20.66 -17.66
C GLN A 354 1.77 19.25 -17.38
N ALA A 355 0.47 19.15 -17.05
CA ALA A 355 -0.22 17.87 -17.02
C ALA A 355 -0.18 17.21 -18.41
N VAL A 356 0.08 15.90 -18.48
CA VAL A 356 0.26 15.23 -19.78
C VAL A 356 -1.04 15.13 -20.58
N ALA A 357 -0.92 15.13 -21.91
CA ALA A 357 -2.07 14.97 -22.80
C ALA A 357 -2.75 13.61 -22.60
N GLY A 358 -4.08 13.59 -22.52
CA GLY A 358 -4.85 12.36 -22.35
C GLY A 358 -5.06 11.90 -20.90
N LEU A 359 -4.77 12.74 -19.90
CA LEU A 359 -5.33 12.54 -18.56
C LEU A 359 -6.85 12.81 -18.59
N ASP A 360 -7.66 11.75 -18.53
CA ASP A 360 -9.07 11.85 -18.17
C ASP A 360 -9.21 11.63 -16.66
N ALA A 361 -9.99 12.46 -15.98
CA ALA A 361 -10.35 12.25 -14.58
C ALA A 361 -11.09 10.91 -14.38
N ASN A 362 -11.77 10.42 -15.42
CA ASN A 362 -12.48 9.14 -15.45
C ASN A 362 -11.62 7.95 -15.94
N ASP A 363 -10.29 8.11 -16.11
CA ASP A 363 -9.40 6.97 -16.35
C ASP A 363 -9.03 6.28 -15.02
N ASN A 364 -9.15 4.95 -15.04
CA ASN A 364 -8.91 4.06 -13.91
C ASN A 364 -8.27 2.74 -14.38
N HIS A 365 -7.53 2.79 -15.48
CA HIS A 365 -6.84 1.63 -16.07
C HIS A 365 -5.41 1.99 -16.50
N ARG A 366 -5.18 3.18 -17.05
CA ARG A 366 -3.84 3.66 -17.41
C ARG A 366 -3.13 4.33 -16.23
N TRP A 367 -3.88 5.09 -15.43
CA TRP A 367 -3.39 5.92 -14.33
C TRP A 367 -3.84 5.35 -12.97
N GLY A 368 -3.42 4.10 -12.75
CA GLY A 368 -3.78 3.29 -11.60
C GLY A 368 -5.17 2.70 -11.72
N ALA A 369 -5.34 1.47 -11.22
CA ALA A 369 -6.67 0.90 -11.00
C ALA A 369 -7.29 1.57 -9.77
N THR A 370 -8.14 2.58 -9.98
CA THR A 370 -8.98 3.10 -8.89
C THR A 370 -10.02 2.06 -8.47
N LEU A 371 -10.53 2.22 -7.26
CA LEU A 371 -11.70 1.47 -6.82
C LEU A 371 -12.90 1.83 -7.72
N ALA A 372 -13.55 0.79 -8.27
CA ALA A 372 -14.81 0.88 -9.00
C ALA A 372 -14.84 1.70 -10.31
N GLY A 373 -13.71 2.17 -10.84
CA GLY A 373 -13.70 2.90 -12.12
C GLY A 373 -14.24 4.33 -12.02
N ARG A 374 -14.09 4.99 -10.85
CA ARG A 374 -14.49 6.39 -10.63
C ARG A 374 -13.47 7.16 -9.76
N VAL A 375 -13.74 8.45 -9.66
CA VAL A 375 -12.75 9.50 -9.98
C VAL A 375 -11.94 10.00 -8.78
N GLN A 376 -12.44 9.88 -7.55
CA GLN A 376 -12.02 10.72 -6.42
C GLN A 376 -11.73 9.91 -5.15
N VAL A 377 -10.65 9.13 -5.17
CA VAL A 377 -10.07 8.46 -3.98
C VAL A 377 -9.04 9.37 -3.31
N TRP A 378 -8.44 8.91 -2.21
CA TRP A 378 -7.12 9.43 -1.81
C TRP A 378 -6.10 9.08 -2.89
N ARG A 379 -5.38 10.07 -3.45
CA ARG A 379 -4.21 9.84 -4.31
C ARG A 379 -2.99 10.56 -3.72
N SER A 380 -1.79 10.11 -4.08
CA SER A 380 -0.56 10.90 -3.90
C SER A 380 0.33 10.85 -5.13
N GLY A 381 1.24 11.81 -5.24
CA GLY A 381 2.17 11.94 -6.36
C GLY A 381 3.47 12.61 -5.93
N LEU A 382 4.55 12.31 -6.65
CA LEU A 382 5.87 12.86 -6.42
C LEU A 382 6.38 13.53 -7.69
N GLY A 383 6.75 14.80 -7.58
CA GLY A 383 7.33 15.59 -8.65
C GLY A 383 8.72 16.13 -8.31
N ILE A 384 9.45 16.57 -9.34
CA ILE A 384 10.70 17.29 -9.21
C ILE A 384 10.62 18.65 -9.91
N THR A 385 11.11 19.71 -9.27
CA THR A 385 11.13 21.07 -9.82
C THR A 385 12.32 21.28 -10.77
N ALA A 386 12.30 22.37 -11.55
CA ALA A 386 13.43 22.74 -12.43
C ALA A 386 14.77 22.95 -11.69
N ASN A 387 14.73 23.37 -10.42
CA ASN A 387 15.91 23.51 -9.56
C ASN A 387 16.21 22.27 -8.69
N GLY A 388 15.48 21.16 -8.90
CA GLY A 388 15.78 19.85 -8.31
C GLY A 388 15.14 19.56 -6.96
N ALA A 389 14.27 20.42 -6.43
CA ALA A 389 13.51 20.13 -5.21
C ALA A 389 12.48 19.01 -5.47
N LEU A 390 12.22 18.15 -4.48
CA LEU A 390 11.10 17.21 -4.56
C LEU A 390 9.81 17.86 -4.05
N VAL A 391 8.69 17.48 -4.67
CA VAL A 391 7.35 17.93 -4.31
C VAL A 391 6.46 16.71 -4.14
N PHE A 392 6.07 16.41 -2.90
CA PHE A 392 5.01 15.43 -2.62
C PHE A 392 3.66 16.14 -2.59
N VAL A 393 2.63 15.52 -3.17
CA VAL A 393 1.24 15.96 -3.10
C VAL A 393 0.40 14.79 -2.59
N GLY A 394 -0.49 15.03 -1.63
CA GLY A 394 -1.41 14.02 -1.12
C GLY A 394 -2.70 14.62 -0.57
N GLY A 395 -3.82 13.92 -0.73
CA GLY A 395 -5.10 14.35 -0.17
C GLY A 395 -6.28 13.49 -0.60
N SER A 396 -7.41 13.70 0.08
CA SER A 396 -8.69 13.06 -0.20
C SER A 396 -9.37 13.64 -1.44
N GLY A 397 -10.05 12.78 -2.21
CA GLY A 397 -10.92 13.14 -3.33
C GLY A 397 -10.24 13.65 -4.60
N LEU A 398 -8.96 13.30 -4.82
CA LEU A 398 -8.20 13.70 -6.00
C LEU A 398 -8.50 12.78 -7.20
N SER A 399 -8.75 13.38 -8.36
CA SER A 399 -8.55 12.71 -9.66
C SER A 399 -7.09 12.78 -10.09
N ILE A 400 -6.72 12.01 -11.13
CA ILE A 400 -5.39 12.09 -11.73
C ILE A 400 -5.11 13.48 -12.33
N VAL A 401 -6.15 14.13 -12.86
CA VAL A 401 -6.10 15.50 -13.41
C VAL A 401 -5.89 16.52 -12.30
N ASP A 402 -6.59 16.38 -11.16
CA ASP A 402 -6.38 17.25 -10.00
C ASP A 402 -4.94 17.10 -9.45
N LEU A 403 -4.46 15.86 -9.29
CA LEU A 403 -3.11 15.56 -8.81
C LEU A 403 -2.03 16.18 -9.71
N ALA A 404 -2.12 15.95 -11.03
CA ALA A 404 -1.18 16.51 -12.00
C ALA A 404 -1.20 18.05 -12.02
N ASN A 405 -2.39 18.66 -11.92
CA ASN A 405 -2.53 20.11 -11.86
C ASN A 405 -1.94 20.70 -10.56
N VAL A 406 -2.12 20.06 -9.40
CA VAL A 406 -1.52 20.52 -8.13
C VAL A 406 0.01 20.40 -8.20
N LEU A 407 0.56 19.30 -8.72
CA LEU A 407 2.00 19.10 -8.91
C LEU A 407 2.60 20.15 -9.85
N SER A 408 1.96 20.41 -10.99
CA SER A 408 2.34 21.47 -11.94
C SER A 408 2.36 22.86 -11.27
N ARG A 409 1.28 23.24 -10.56
CA ARG A 409 1.22 24.54 -9.85
C ARG A 409 2.19 24.65 -8.68
N ALA A 410 2.61 23.54 -8.08
CA ALA A 410 3.68 23.49 -7.08
C ALA A 410 5.10 23.53 -7.70
N GLY A 411 5.21 23.68 -9.03
CA GLY A 411 6.47 23.90 -9.74
C GLY A 411 7.17 22.63 -10.22
N ALA A 412 6.53 21.46 -10.15
CA ALA A 412 7.11 20.22 -10.68
C ALA A 412 7.18 20.27 -12.21
N VAL A 413 8.38 20.08 -12.79
CA VAL A 413 8.55 19.98 -14.25
C VAL A 413 8.30 18.56 -14.76
N ARG A 414 8.54 17.54 -13.93
CA ARG A 414 8.18 16.14 -14.17
C ARG A 414 7.60 15.56 -12.89
N ALA A 415 6.56 14.74 -13.01
CA ALA A 415 5.98 14.06 -11.85
C ALA A 415 5.29 12.73 -12.19
N MET A 416 5.23 11.86 -11.19
CA MET A 416 4.62 10.53 -11.23
C MET A 416 3.55 10.40 -10.14
N GLU A 417 2.53 9.58 -10.41
CA GLU A 417 1.62 9.11 -9.36
C GLU A 417 2.36 8.12 -8.43
N MET A 418 1.94 8.06 -7.16
CA MET A 418 2.42 7.16 -6.11
C MET A 418 1.25 6.25 -5.64
N ASP A 419 1.44 5.37 -4.66
CA ASP A 419 0.34 4.48 -4.23
C ASP A 419 -0.87 5.25 -3.67
N ILE A 420 -2.08 4.75 -3.94
CA ILE A 420 -3.36 5.44 -3.73
C ILE A 420 -4.23 4.71 -2.70
N ASN A 421 -5.39 5.30 -2.38
CA ASN A 421 -6.33 4.89 -1.32
C ASN A 421 -5.84 5.22 0.10
N THR A 422 -6.81 5.39 1.00
CA THR A 422 -6.64 5.95 2.35
C THR A 422 -5.57 5.21 3.19
N ALA A 423 -5.45 3.89 3.03
CA ALA A 423 -4.49 3.07 3.78
C ALA A 423 -3.02 3.26 3.36
N TRP A 424 -2.77 3.82 2.17
CA TRP A 424 -1.43 3.90 1.57
C TRP A 424 -0.94 5.33 1.44
N VAL A 425 -1.79 6.29 1.06
CA VAL A 425 -1.41 7.72 1.05
C VAL A 425 -1.09 8.19 2.47
N ASN A 426 0.16 8.61 2.71
CA ASN A 426 0.58 9.26 3.96
C ASN A 426 1.94 9.95 3.82
N PHE A 427 2.11 11.08 4.50
CA PHE A 427 3.38 11.81 4.61
C PHE A 427 3.60 12.32 6.03
N PHE A 428 4.73 11.96 6.63
CA PHE A 428 5.10 12.40 7.99
C PHE A 428 6.40 13.18 7.97
N SER A 429 6.42 14.33 8.65
CA SER A 429 7.66 15.06 8.99
C SER A 429 7.98 14.90 10.47
N TYR A 430 9.26 14.83 10.81
CA TYR A 430 9.74 14.64 12.18
C TYR A 430 10.51 15.86 12.67
N SER A 431 10.12 16.37 13.83
CA SER A 431 10.69 17.55 14.49
C SER A 431 11.14 17.22 15.93
N PRO A 432 12.09 16.27 16.13
CA PRO A 432 12.64 16.00 17.45
C PRO A 432 13.41 17.21 18.00
N ALA A 433 13.65 17.22 19.30
CA ALA A 433 14.49 18.24 19.93
C ALA A 433 15.93 18.23 19.35
N PRO A 434 16.68 19.35 19.41
CA PRO A 434 18.06 19.41 18.91
C PRO A 434 18.94 18.30 19.50
N GLY A 435 19.69 17.61 18.63
CA GLY A 435 20.54 16.49 19.01
C GLY A 435 19.82 15.17 19.32
N GLN A 436 18.48 15.12 19.29
CA GLN A 436 17.72 13.88 19.51
C GLN A 436 17.37 13.17 18.19
N PRO A 437 17.28 11.82 18.20
CA PRO A 437 16.79 11.05 17.07
C PRO A 437 15.30 11.33 16.80
N ALA A 438 14.87 11.14 15.56
CA ALA A 438 13.46 11.13 15.21
C ALA A 438 12.73 10.00 15.93
N SER A 439 11.48 10.25 16.31
CA SER A 439 10.60 9.27 16.96
C SER A 439 9.15 9.48 16.52
N ALA A 440 8.31 8.47 16.71
CA ALA A 440 6.88 8.55 16.41
C ALA A 440 6.17 9.73 17.13
N ALA A 441 6.60 10.04 18.36
CA ALA A 441 6.05 11.15 19.15
C ALA A 441 6.49 12.54 18.65
N ALA A 442 7.61 12.62 17.94
CA ALA A 442 8.08 13.84 17.28
C ALA A 442 7.56 13.99 15.83
N GLY A 443 6.68 13.09 15.39
CA GLY A 443 6.14 13.07 14.03
C GLY A 443 4.83 13.85 13.87
N THR A 444 4.66 14.50 12.72
CA THR A 444 3.46 15.26 12.34
C THR A 444 2.99 14.83 10.95
N LYS A 445 1.67 14.65 10.77
CA LYS A 445 1.02 14.36 9.49
C LYS A 445 1.03 15.56 8.57
N LEU A 446 1.09 15.35 7.25
CA LEU A 446 0.94 16.43 6.28
C LEU A 446 -0.48 17.02 6.34
N THR A 447 -1.52 16.19 6.23
CA THR A 447 -2.92 16.60 6.47
C THR A 447 -3.50 15.93 7.72
N PHE A 448 -4.53 16.55 8.31
CA PHE A 448 -5.13 16.06 9.56
C PHE A 448 -5.90 14.74 9.38
N ASP A 449 -6.35 14.44 8.15
CA ASP A 449 -7.26 13.36 7.78
C ASP A 449 -6.58 12.07 7.28
N GLU A 450 -5.25 12.01 7.15
CA GLU A 450 -4.55 10.76 6.80
C GLU A 450 -4.87 9.66 7.83
N SER A 451 -5.23 8.43 7.41
CA SER A 451 -5.61 7.39 8.37
C SER A 451 -4.43 6.75 9.12
N ASN A 452 -3.21 6.95 8.63
CA ASN A 452 -1.99 6.42 9.24
C ASN A 452 -1.46 7.35 10.34
N TRP A 453 -0.44 6.89 11.06
CA TRP A 453 0.19 7.61 12.17
C TRP A 453 1.72 7.63 12.01
N PRO A 454 2.43 8.66 12.53
CA PRO A 454 3.85 8.87 12.21
C PRO A 454 4.80 7.76 12.61
N GLY A 455 4.41 6.87 13.54
CA GLY A 455 5.19 5.71 13.94
C GLY A 455 5.18 4.54 12.95
N ARG A 456 4.39 4.60 11.87
CA ARG A 456 4.30 3.52 10.85
C ARG A 456 5.67 3.01 10.40
N TYR A 457 6.59 3.90 10.07
CA TYR A 457 7.89 3.56 9.50
C TYR A 457 8.93 3.09 10.54
N PHE A 458 8.59 3.13 11.83
CA PHE A 458 9.34 2.56 12.94
C PHE A 458 8.89 1.11 13.24
N SER A 459 7.88 0.61 12.52
CA SER A 459 7.38 -0.76 12.57
C SER A 459 7.68 -1.50 11.26
N PRO A 460 7.79 -2.85 11.26
CA PRO A 460 7.98 -3.62 10.04
C PRO A 460 6.91 -3.33 8.99
N SER A 461 7.31 -3.23 7.72
CA SER A 461 6.43 -2.98 6.57
C SER A 461 6.59 -4.08 5.51
N SER A 462 5.49 -4.41 4.82
CA SER A 462 5.51 -5.22 3.59
C SER A 462 5.80 -4.37 2.35
N ARG A 463 5.42 -3.09 2.38
CA ARG A 463 5.58 -2.13 1.29
C ARG A 463 6.87 -1.33 1.43
N ASP A 464 7.44 -0.95 0.30
CA ASP A 464 8.51 0.02 0.22
C ASP A 464 8.00 1.46 0.50
N PHE A 465 8.90 2.33 0.94
CA PHE A 465 8.61 3.73 1.25
C PHE A 465 9.83 4.62 1.01
N ILE A 466 9.64 5.94 1.04
CA ILE A 466 10.71 6.92 0.79
C ILE A 466 10.96 7.70 2.07
N THR A 467 12.24 7.99 2.34
CA THR A 467 12.68 8.86 3.44
C THR A 467 13.45 10.05 2.90
N MET A 468 13.33 11.17 3.61
CA MET A 468 14.23 12.32 3.49
C MET A 468 15.04 12.44 4.78
N SER A 469 16.37 12.41 4.68
CA SER A 469 17.28 12.66 5.79
C SER A 469 18.04 13.96 5.57
N ALA A 470 18.41 14.65 6.64
CA ALA A 470 19.34 15.77 6.60
C ALA A 470 20.68 15.31 6.00
N ARG A 471 21.23 16.11 5.07
CA ARG A 471 22.63 15.97 4.65
C ARG A 471 23.55 16.46 5.77
N SER A 472 24.67 15.78 5.96
CA SER A 472 25.73 16.23 6.85
C SER A 472 26.29 17.56 6.35
N THR A 473 25.96 18.65 7.03
CA THR A 473 26.50 19.97 6.72
C THR A 473 27.97 19.98 7.13
N ALA A 474 28.88 19.97 6.15
CA ALA A 474 30.29 20.23 6.41
C ALA A 474 30.39 21.60 7.10
N ALA A 475 30.94 21.63 8.32
CA ALA A 475 31.14 22.88 9.03
C ALA A 475 32.20 23.70 8.29
N THR A 476 31.79 24.81 7.68
CA THR A 476 32.73 25.79 7.11
C THR A 476 33.74 26.16 8.19
N PRO A 477 35.05 25.94 7.98
CA PRO A 477 36.03 26.31 8.99
C PRO A 477 35.93 27.80 9.28
N THR A 478 35.56 28.15 10.51
CA THR A 478 35.68 29.51 10.99
C THR A 478 37.17 29.84 11.02
N HIS A 479 37.65 30.56 10.00
CA HIS A 479 39.00 31.13 10.01
C HIS A 479 39.10 32.10 11.19
N GLY A 480 39.54 31.58 12.33
CA GLY A 480 39.85 32.40 13.49
C GLY A 480 40.96 33.36 13.11
N THR A 481 40.65 34.65 13.09
CA THR A 481 41.63 35.71 12.90
C THR A 481 42.57 35.73 14.10
N ALA A 482 43.66 34.97 13.99
CA ALA A 482 44.74 34.95 14.97
C ALA A 482 45.43 36.32 14.96
N ASN A 483 44.99 37.22 15.85
CA ASN A 483 45.65 38.49 16.09
C ASN A 483 47.05 38.22 16.65
N SER A 484 48.05 38.23 15.78
CA SER A 484 49.46 38.13 16.14
C SER A 484 49.93 39.43 16.80
N ALA A 485 49.67 39.56 18.10
CA ALA A 485 50.11 40.69 18.92
C ALA A 485 51.61 40.56 19.24
N THR A 486 52.46 40.96 18.29
CA THR A 486 53.92 41.04 18.49
C THR A 486 54.38 42.47 18.76
N ARG A 487 54.30 42.90 20.03
CA ARG A 487 55.32 43.73 20.71
C ARG A 487 54.99 43.92 22.18
#